data_AF-A0A954WVT8-F1
#
_entry.id   AF-A0A954WVT8-F1
#
_cell.length_a   1.000
_cell.length_b   1.000
_cell.length_c   1.000
_cell.angle_alpha   90.00
_cell.angle_beta   90.00
_cell.angle_gamma   90.00
#
_symmetry.space_group_name_H-M   'P 1'
#
loop_
_entity.id
_entity.type
_entity.pdbx_description
1 polymer ?
#
loop_
_entity_poly.entity_id
_entity_poly.type
_entity_poly.pdbx_seq_one_letter_code
_entity_poly.pdbx_strand_id
1 'polypeptide(L)'
;MADYLIAFWNVENLFGPENHPHRIDWVADDLGSDLDGWTQALYQTKLDQLAHIIRQMDSGAGPDILGLCEVEDHHVLSDLVSTLSPHLPARNYGVIHATADLSSRGIDTAFLYDQNAFSVDPSLVFNHFVMRRTGTRDILQATFKTTTTGKELVVMANHWPSRYGNAGAAASAGFRATAGETLSYWHKRIRATSTALTRTPVLALGDLNDDPWDSSLTINARATRERGDVERATSERFYNFAWEYLVTPATDLNGNDRVLEGTLYYDNNGNLFDQILANRPFLDAGSSDFKVVDNSAHIIAFPEMVSPKANEGPIRFGLPKGDVARNINAAGFSDHFPVGITIRES
;
A
#
# COMPACT_ATOMS: atom_id res chain seq x y z
N MET A 1 10.21 -6.86 24.01
CA MET A 1 9.17 -6.82 22.98
C MET A 1 9.33 -5.49 22.27
N ALA A 2 9.61 -5.54 20.97
CA ALA A 2 9.72 -4.36 20.12
C ALA A 2 8.41 -4.20 19.34
N ASP A 3 8.00 -2.95 19.13
CA ASP A 3 6.82 -2.60 18.35
C ASP A 3 7.30 -1.96 17.04
N TYR A 4 6.62 -2.31 15.94
CA TYR A 4 6.97 -1.86 14.59
C TYR A 4 5.70 -1.34 13.89
N LEU A 5 5.76 -0.16 13.27
CA LEU A 5 4.69 0.34 12.42
C LEU A 5 4.82 -0.25 11.02
N ILE A 6 3.78 -0.95 10.58
CA ILE A 6 3.61 -1.45 9.22
C ILE A 6 2.52 -0.62 8.55
N ALA A 7 2.87 0.07 7.47
CA ALA A 7 1.96 0.95 6.76
C ALA A 7 1.87 0.60 5.27
N PHE A 8 0.80 1.08 4.63
CA PHE A 8 0.63 1.05 3.18
C PHE A 8 0.14 2.41 2.68
N TRP A 9 0.62 2.83 1.52
CA TRP A 9 0.14 4.04 0.85
C TRP A 9 0.14 3.91 -0.67
N ASN A 10 -1.02 4.13 -1.31
CA ASN A 10 -1.06 4.49 -2.72
C ASN A 10 -0.56 5.94 -2.87
N VAL A 11 0.56 6.13 -3.56
CA VAL A 11 1.21 7.46 -3.64
C VAL A 11 0.72 8.31 -4.80
N GLU A 12 -0.35 7.91 -5.48
CA GLU A 12 -0.92 8.59 -6.64
C GLU A 12 0.12 8.86 -7.73
N ASN A 13 0.36 7.85 -8.57
CA ASN A 13 1.17 7.95 -9.78
C ASN A 13 2.51 8.69 -9.59
N LEU A 14 3.41 8.13 -8.76
CA LEU A 14 4.77 8.62 -8.61
C LEU A 14 5.59 8.29 -9.87
N PHE A 15 5.40 9.09 -10.91
CA PHE A 15 6.21 9.11 -12.12
C PHE A 15 7.41 10.03 -11.94
N GLY A 16 8.55 9.63 -12.48
CA GLY A 16 9.70 10.50 -12.73
C GLY A 16 9.30 11.65 -13.66
N PRO A 17 10.15 12.68 -13.78
CA PRO A 17 9.85 13.85 -14.60
C PRO A 17 9.55 13.49 -16.07
N GLU A 18 8.98 14.40 -16.83
CA GLU A 18 8.62 14.17 -18.24
C GLU A 18 9.80 13.66 -19.10
N ASN A 19 11.02 14.07 -18.76
CA ASN A 19 12.28 13.66 -19.40
C ASN A 19 13.02 12.53 -18.64
N HIS A 20 12.32 11.75 -17.82
CA HIS A 20 12.89 10.66 -17.02
C HIS A 20 13.67 9.66 -17.90
N PRO A 21 15.01 9.56 -17.75
CA PRO A 21 15.84 8.79 -18.67
C PRO A 21 15.68 7.27 -18.54
N HIS A 22 15.08 6.80 -17.45
CA HIS A 22 14.88 5.37 -17.17
C HIS A 22 13.48 4.88 -17.52
N ARG A 23 12.59 5.78 -18.00
CA ARG A 23 11.25 5.42 -18.46
C ARG A 23 11.35 4.48 -19.65
N ILE A 24 10.63 3.36 -19.58
CA ILE A 24 10.57 2.38 -20.66
C ILE A 24 9.72 2.90 -21.83
N ASP A 25 10.15 2.60 -23.06
CA ASP A 25 9.62 3.23 -24.28
C ASP A 25 8.08 3.19 -24.40
N TRP A 26 7.46 2.04 -24.15
CA TRP A 26 6.01 1.92 -24.30
C TRP A 26 5.24 2.74 -23.25
N VAL A 27 5.80 2.95 -22.05
CA VAL A 27 5.23 3.84 -21.02
C VAL A 27 5.35 5.30 -21.47
N ALA A 28 6.49 5.68 -22.05
CA ALA A 28 6.67 7.01 -22.62
C ALA A 28 5.64 7.29 -23.73
N ASP A 29 5.36 6.30 -24.58
CA ASP A 29 4.35 6.40 -25.64
C ASP A 29 2.93 6.54 -25.09
N ASP A 30 2.55 5.76 -24.07
CA ASP A 30 1.20 5.76 -23.50
C ASP A 30 0.92 6.97 -22.59
N LEU A 31 1.93 7.44 -21.84
CA LEU A 31 1.81 8.52 -20.86
C LEU A 31 2.31 9.88 -21.32
N GLY A 32 2.94 9.98 -22.50
CA GLY A 32 3.62 11.20 -22.93
C GLY A 32 2.77 12.47 -22.85
N SER A 33 1.49 12.41 -23.26
CA SER A 33 0.56 13.55 -23.15
C SER A 33 0.05 13.81 -21.73
N ASP A 34 0.03 12.77 -20.89
CA ASP A 34 -0.44 12.87 -19.50
C ASP A 34 0.63 13.51 -18.61
N LEU A 35 1.91 13.37 -19.00
CA LEU A 35 3.08 13.90 -18.31
C LEU A 35 3.61 15.21 -18.93
N ASP A 36 2.97 15.76 -19.96
CA ASP A 36 3.36 17.06 -20.54
C ASP A 36 3.28 18.15 -19.47
N GLY A 37 4.42 18.79 -19.18
CA GLY A 37 4.56 19.77 -18.10
C GLY A 37 4.85 19.15 -16.73
N TRP A 38 5.08 17.85 -16.62
CA TRP A 38 5.59 17.18 -15.41
C TRP A 38 7.09 17.45 -15.22
N THR A 39 7.41 18.72 -14.97
CA THR A 39 8.80 19.19 -14.86
C THR A 39 9.51 18.59 -13.64
N GLN A 40 10.85 18.62 -13.67
CA GLN A 40 11.69 18.26 -12.51
C GLN A 40 11.27 18.95 -11.21
N ALA A 41 10.83 20.21 -11.28
CA ALA A 41 10.41 20.97 -10.10
C ALA A 41 9.10 20.45 -9.50
N LEU A 42 8.13 20.07 -10.33
CA LEU A 42 6.88 19.46 -9.86
C LEU A 42 7.11 18.06 -9.30
N TYR A 43 7.96 17.27 -9.97
CA TYR A 43 8.39 15.97 -9.46
C TYR A 43 9.06 16.09 -8.08
N GLN A 44 9.99 17.04 -7.90
CA GLN A 44 10.58 17.28 -6.57
C GLN A 44 9.53 17.72 -5.54
N THR A 45 8.58 18.57 -5.93
CA THR A 45 7.48 18.96 -5.04
C THR A 45 6.66 17.74 -4.61
N LYS A 46 6.37 16.81 -5.53
CA LYS A 46 5.69 15.55 -5.20
C LYS A 46 6.50 14.72 -4.20
N LEU A 47 7.80 14.54 -4.42
CA LEU A 47 8.68 13.84 -3.48
C LEU A 47 8.68 14.49 -2.09
N ASP A 48 8.78 15.81 -2.02
CA ASP A 48 8.79 16.56 -0.77
C ASP A 48 7.46 16.38 -0.01
N GLN A 49 6.33 16.38 -0.71
CA GLN A 49 5.01 16.14 -0.11
C GLN A 49 4.87 14.72 0.43
N LEU A 50 5.27 13.71 -0.34
CA LEU A 50 5.26 12.32 0.13
C LEU A 50 6.17 12.14 1.35
N ALA A 51 7.41 12.66 1.29
CA ALA A 51 8.37 12.61 2.39
C ALA A 51 7.86 13.35 3.63
N HIS A 52 7.13 14.45 3.46
CA HIS A 52 6.52 15.22 4.55
C HIS A 52 5.52 14.39 5.37
N ILE A 53 4.74 13.54 4.73
CA ILE A 53 3.79 12.65 5.41
C ILE A 53 4.50 11.45 6.02
N ILE A 54 5.39 10.80 5.26
CA ILE A 54 6.10 9.60 5.72
C ILE A 54 6.90 9.90 7.00
N ARG A 55 7.59 11.04 7.06
CA ARG A 55 8.38 11.42 8.25
C ARG A 55 7.55 11.70 9.50
N GLN A 56 6.25 11.96 9.38
CA GLN A 56 5.36 12.23 10.51
C GLN A 56 4.75 10.95 11.09
N MET A 57 4.73 9.86 10.31
CA MET A 57 4.27 8.56 10.78
C MET A 57 5.06 8.09 12.00
N ASP A 58 4.45 7.22 12.80
CA ASP A 58 5.05 6.69 14.03
C ASP A 58 5.58 7.79 14.97
N SER A 59 4.77 8.82 15.22
CA SER A 59 5.13 9.97 16.06
C SER A 59 6.43 10.68 15.63
N GLY A 60 6.68 10.75 14.32
CA GLY A 60 7.88 11.38 13.77
C GLY A 60 9.07 10.44 13.52
N ALA A 61 8.92 9.14 13.76
CA ALA A 61 9.98 8.15 13.53
C ALA A 61 9.95 7.54 12.12
N GLY A 62 8.86 7.70 11.39
CA GLY A 62 8.60 7.02 10.12
C GLY A 62 8.27 5.52 10.32
N PRO A 63 7.61 4.89 9.34
CA PRO A 63 7.22 3.49 9.41
C PRO A 63 8.44 2.56 9.33
N ASP A 64 8.38 1.40 10.00
CA ASP A 64 9.43 0.38 9.89
C ASP A 64 9.35 -0.37 8.56
N ILE A 65 8.14 -0.62 8.07
CA ILE A 65 7.86 -1.14 6.72
C ILE A 65 6.72 -0.34 6.12
N LEU A 66 6.93 0.23 4.94
CA LEU A 66 5.95 0.95 4.15
C LEU A 66 5.78 0.27 2.79
N GLY A 67 4.63 -0.36 2.59
CA GLY A 67 4.21 -0.79 1.26
C GLY A 67 3.71 0.40 0.43
N LEU A 68 4.05 0.41 -0.85
CA LEU A 68 3.66 1.45 -1.80
C LEU A 68 3.04 0.83 -3.03
N CYS A 69 2.15 1.57 -3.70
CA CYS A 69 1.77 1.30 -5.08
C CYS A 69 1.71 2.59 -5.90
N GLU A 70 1.53 2.43 -7.20
CA GLU A 70 1.56 3.52 -8.18
C GLU A 70 2.93 4.20 -8.31
N VAL A 71 4.00 3.38 -8.28
CA VAL A 71 5.38 3.83 -8.38
C VAL A 71 5.94 3.46 -9.75
N GLU A 72 6.54 4.40 -10.48
CA GLU A 72 7.06 4.12 -11.84
C GLU A 72 8.22 3.13 -11.85
N ASP A 73 9.26 3.37 -11.05
CA ASP A 73 10.45 2.53 -11.05
C ASP A 73 11.29 2.62 -9.75
N HIS A 74 12.42 1.90 -9.74
CA HIS A 74 13.37 1.95 -8.63
C HIS A 74 14.06 3.32 -8.45
N HIS A 75 14.22 4.11 -9.53
CA HIS A 75 14.90 5.40 -9.46
C HIS A 75 14.05 6.42 -8.70
N VAL A 76 12.73 6.45 -8.96
CA VAL A 76 11.84 7.35 -8.20
C VAL A 76 11.75 6.98 -6.72
N LEU A 77 11.87 5.69 -6.37
CA LEU A 77 11.97 5.24 -4.98
C LEU A 77 13.29 5.68 -4.35
N SER A 78 14.39 5.61 -5.09
CA SER A 78 15.70 6.06 -4.62
C SER A 78 15.72 7.57 -4.36
N ASP A 79 15.06 8.35 -5.21
CA ASP A 79 14.89 9.79 -5.02
C ASP A 79 14.00 10.11 -3.81
N LEU A 80 12.91 9.35 -3.61
CA LEU A 80 12.06 9.48 -2.42
C LEU A 80 12.83 9.17 -1.13
N VAL A 81 13.59 8.07 -1.10
CA VAL A 81 14.45 7.73 0.05
C VAL A 81 15.50 8.82 0.29
N SER A 82 16.10 9.35 -0.78
CA SER A 82 17.09 10.44 -0.68
C SER A 82 16.48 11.73 -0.12
N THR A 83 15.23 12.03 -0.48
CA THR A 83 14.47 13.17 0.04
C THR A 83 14.10 12.98 1.51
N LEU A 84 13.77 11.74 1.90
CA LEU A 84 13.36 11.39 3.26
C LEU A 84 14.52 11.31 4.27
N SER A 85 15.67 10.80 3.84
CA SER A 85 16.81 10.44 4.71
C SER A 85 17.30 11.58 5.62
N PRO A 86 17.41 12.85 5.17
CA PRO A 86 17.80 13.96 6.04
C PRO A 86 16.83 14.24 7.19
N HIS A 87 15.56 13.82 7.05
CA HIS A 87 14.52 14.04 8.04
C HIS A 87 14.37 12.89 9.04
N LEU A 88 14.85 11.69 8.69
CA LEU A 88 14.77 10.49 9.53
C LEU A 88 16.16 9.84 9.72
N PRO A 89 17.12 10.52 10.38
CA PRO A 89 18.50 10.02 10.50
C PRO A 89 18.64 8.71 11.30
N ALA A 90 17.61 8.30 12.02
CA ALA A 90 17.57 7.02 12.74
C ALA A 90 17.10 5.85 11.86
N ARG A 91 16.51 6.13 10.69
CA ARG A 91 16.04 5.14 9.73
C ARG A 91 17.04 5.00 8.59
N ASN A 92 17.29 3.76 8.17
CA ASN A 92 18.07 3.48 6.98
C ASN A 92 17.16 2.74 5.99
N TYR A 93 16.44 3.49 5.14
CA TYR A 93 15.46 2.87 4.25
C TYR A 93 16.11 2.11 3.09
N GLY A 94 15.82 0.82 3.03
CA GLY A 94 16.04 -0.02 1.85
C GLY A 94 14.82 -0.06 0.95
N VAL A 95 15.05 -0.35 -0.33
CA VAL A 95 14.00 -0.45 -1.36
C VAL A 95 13.83 -1.90 -1.80
N ILE A 96 12.58 -2.33 -1.96
CA ILE A 96 12.21 -3.54 -2.71
C ILE A 96 11.21 -3.09 -3.77
N HIS A 97 11.53 -3.31 -5.03
CA HIS A 97 10.68 -2.89 -6.14
C HIS A 97 10.33 -4.09 -7.00
N ALA A 98 9.05 -4.27 -7.33
CA ALA A 98 8.66 -5.18 -8.38
C ALA A 98 9.11 -4.58 -9.71
N THR A 99 10.10 -5.16 -10.38
CA THR A 99 10.39 -4.80 -11.77
C THR A 99 9.44 -5.59 -12.65
N ALA A 100 8.26 -5.06 -12.95
CA ALA A 100 7.30 -5.71 -13.82
C ALA A 100 7.28 -5.02 -15.20
N ASP A 101 8.08 -5.53 -16.14
CA ASP A 101 8.12 -5.09 -17.54
C ASP A 101 6.79 -5.28 -18.32
N LEU A 102 5.68 -5.64 -17.65
CA LEU A 102 4.44 -6.17 -18.25
C LEU A 102 3.14 -5.52 -17.75
N SER A 103 3.19 -4.55 -16.83
CA SER A 103 1.98 -3.80 -16.46
C SER A 103 1.59 -2.89 -17.63
N SER A 104 0.32 -2.70 -17.96
CA SER A 104 -0.11 -1.82 -19.06
C SER A 104 -0.21 -0.34 -18.65
N ARG A 105 0.36 0.02 -17.49
CA ARG A 105 0.22 1.36 -16.87
C ARG A 105 1.55 1.95 -16.37
N GLY A 106 2.63 1.15 -16.33
CA GLY A 106 3.97 1.63 -16.01
C GLY A 106 4.17 1.95 -14.54
N ILE A 107 3.34 1.38 -13.65
CA ILE A 107 3.42 1.59 -12.21
C ILE A 107 3.28 0.28 -11.43
N ASP A 108 4.11 0.13 -10.42
CA ASP A 108 4.34 -1.11 -9.70
C ASP A 108 4.14 -0.94 -8.18
N THR A 109 4.14 -2.07 -7.47
CA THR A 109 4.17 -2.11 -6.01
C THR A 109 5.60 -2.16 -5.50
N ALA A 110 5.84 -1.55 -4.33
CA ALA A 110 7.15 -1.49 -3.71
C ALA A 110 7.08 -1.61 -2.19
N PHE A 111 8.24 -1.79 -1.56
CA PHE A 111 8.44 -1.56 -0.14
C PHE A 111 9.59 -0.58 0.09
N LEU A 112 9.39 0.32 1.04
CA LEU A 112 10.47 0.95 1.80
C LEU A 112 10.52 0.29 3.18
N TYR A 113 11.71 -0.05 3.68
CA TYR A 113 11.83 -0.67 5.01
C TYR A 113 13.10 -0.23 5.73
N ASP A 114 13.03 -0.10 7.05
CA ASP A 114 14.20 0.25 7.85
C ASP A 114 15.17 -0.94 7.96
N GLN A 115 16.30 -0.83 7.27
CA GLN A 115 17.38 -1.83 7.26
C GLN A 115 18.04 -2.01 8.64
N ASN A 116 17.86 -1.05 9.56
CA ASN A 116 18.32 -1.20 10.93
C ASN A 116 17.44 -2.20 11.71
N ALA A 117 16.14 -2.27 11.39
CA ALA A 117 15.16 -3.12 12.05
C ALA A 117 14.97 -4.47 11.34
N PHE A 118 14.98 -4.46 10.00
CA PHE A 118 14.72 -5.64 9.18
C PHE A 118 15.81 -5.85 8.12
N SER A 119 16.06 -7.13 7.82
CA SER A 119 16.84 -7.58 6.68
C SER A 119 15.94 -8.38 5.75
N VAL A 120 16.24 -8.35 4.45
CA VAL A 120 15.51 -9.11 3.43
C VAL A 120 16.52 -9.86 2.58
N ASP A 121 16.29 -11.16 2.41
CA ASP A 121 17.00 -11.98 1.42
C ASP A 121 16.35 -11.76 0.05
N PRO A 122 17.08 -11.22 -0.95
CA PRO A 122 16.54 -11.03 -2.30
C PRO A 122 16.00 -12.31 -2.95
N SER A 123 16.47 -13.49 -2.55
CA SER A 123 15.95 -14.78 -3.04
C SER A 123 14.56 -15.13 -2.49
N LEU A 124 14.11 -14.42 -1.45
CA LEU A 124 12.78 -14.53 -0.84
C LEU A 124 11.86 -13.37 -1.22
N VAL A 125 12.22 -12.63 -2.27
CA VAL A 125 11.36 -11.62 -2.90
C VAL A 125 10.75 -12.24 -4.15
N PHE A 126 9.42 -12.17 -4.26
CA PHE A 126 8.66 -12.78 -5.35
C PHE A 126 7.63 -11.80 -5.92
N ASN A 127 7.48 -11.81 -7.24
CA ASN A 127 6.36 -11.17 -7.91
C ASN A 127 5.39 -12.24 -8.38
N HIS A 128 4.16 -12.16 -7.87
CA HIS A 128 3.10 -13.10 -8.23
C HIS A 128 2.19 -12.50 -9.29
N PHE A 129 2.17 -13.11 -10.46
CA PHE A 129 1.45 -12.58 -11.61
C PHE A 129 -0.03 -12.96 -11.59
N VAL A 130 -0.91 -11.96 -11.61
CA VAL A 130 -2.33 -12.13 -11.91
C VAL A 130 -2.49 -12.18 -13.43
N MET A 131 -2.61 -13.39 -14.00
CA MET A 131 -2.72 -13.56 -15.46
C MET A 131 -4.01 -12.93 -16.01
N ARG A 132 -3.88 -11.93 -16.90
CA ARG A 132 -4.98 -11.42 -17.76
C ARG A 132 -4.65 -11.70 -19.22
N ARG A 133 -5.65 -11.58 -20.10
CA ARG A 133 -5.44 -11.58 -21.57
C ARG A 133 -4.63 -10.38 -22.06
N THR A 134 -4.54 -9.28 -21.30
CA THR A 134 -3.97 -7.99 -21.74
C THR A 134 -3.07 -7.31 -20.70
N GLY A 135 -2.55 -8.02 -19.70
CA GLY A 135 -1.57 -7.48 -18.73
C GLY A 135 -1.49 -8.29 -17.43
N THR A 136 -0.41 -8.13 -16.67
CA THR A 136 -0.27 -8.68 -15.32
C THR A 136 -0.30 -7.53 -14.31
N ARG A 137 -1.03 -7.70 -13.20
CA ARG A 137 -0.77 -6.90 -12.00
C ARG A 137 -0.11 -7.83 -10.99
N ASP A 138 0.92 -7.32 -10.33
CA ASP A 138 1.81 -8.11 -9.51
C ASP A 138 1.43 -7.95 -8.04
N ILE A 139 1.49 -9.06 -7.30
CA ILE A 139 1.52 -9.05 -5.84
C ILE A 139 2.98 -9.23 -5.45
N LEU A 140 3.62 -8.16 -4.99
CA LEU A 140 5.01 -8.18 -4.52
C LEU A 140 5.04 -8.78 -3.11
N GLN A 141 5.73 -9.90 -2.95
CA GLN A 141 5.96 -10.57 -1.68
C GLN A 141 7.41 -10.39 -1.24
N ALA A 142 7.62 -10.08 0.03
CA ALA A 142 8.93 -10.12 0.67
C ALA A 142 8.86 -10.78 2.05
N THR A 143 9.89 -11.55 2.41
CA THR A 143 10.11 -12.05 3.76
C THR A 143 11.05 -11.10 4.50
N PHE A 144 10.52 -10.43 5.52
CA PHE A 144 11.28 -9.55 6.41
C PHE A 144 11.76 -10.31 7.63
N LYS A 145 13.02 -10.12 7.97
CA LYS A 145 13.67 -10.77 9.11
C LYS A 145 14.23 -9.73 10.06
N THR A 146 13.80 -9.74 11.33
CA THR A 146 14.31 -8.79 12.32
C THR A 146 15.81 -8.96 12.50
N THR A 147 16.53 -7.84 12.53
CA THR A 147 18.00 -7.83 12.67
C THR A 147 18.45 -8.26 14.06
N THR A 148 17.60 -8.05 15.07
CA THR A 148 17.89 -8.29 16.50
C THR A 148 17.70 -9.74 16.92
N THR A 149 16.63 -10.40 16.46
CA THR A 149 16.25 -11.75 16.89
C THR A 149 16.19 -12.77 15.76
N GLY A 150 16.16 -12.33 14.50
CA GLY A 150 16.08 -13.20 13.33
C GLY A 150 14.70 -13.79 13.10
N LYS A 151 13.64 -13.23 13.70
CA LYS A 151 12.25 -13.64 13.48
C LYS A 151 11.75 -13.14 12.13
N GLU A 152 10.89 -13.93 11.48
CA GLU A 152 10.47 -13.68 10.11
C GLU A 152 8.97 -13.41 10.01
N LEU A 153 8.60 -12.48 9.13
CA LEU A 153 7.23 -12.26 8.70
C LEU A 153 7.20 -12.03 7.19
N VAL A 154 6.12 -12.46 6.54
CA VAL A 154 5.91 -12.26 5.10
C VAL A 154 4.93 -11.11 4.90
N VAL A 155 5.27 -10.16 4.03
CA VAL A 155 4.36 -9.09 3.62
C VAL A 155 4.13 -9.17 2.12
N MET A 156 2.86 -9.04 1.70
CA MET A 156 2.45 -8.99 0.31
C MET A 156 1.84 -7.62 0.00
N ALA A 157 2.49 -6.82 -0.85
CA ALA A 157 1.96 -5.56 -1.37
C ALA A 157 1.08 -5.81 -2.60
N ASN A 158 -0.07 -5.16 -2.66
CA ASN A 158 -1.09 -5.38 -3.68
C ASN A 158 -1.48 -4.05 -4.33
N HIS A 159 -1.73 -4.09 -5.64
CA HIS A 159 -2.46 -3.06 -6.36
C HIS A 159 -3.41 -3.74 -7.33
N TRP A 160 -4.66 -3.94 -6.93
CA TRP A 160 -5.62 -4.72 -7.71
C TRP A 160 -6.27 -3.89 -8.80
N PRO A 161 -6.74 -4.49 -9.91
CA PRO A 161 -7.38 -3.79 -11.00
C PRO A 161 -8.41 -2.72 -10.60
N SER A 162 -8.26 -1.51 -11.14
CA SER A 162 -9.21 -0.43 -10.89
C SER A 162 -10.65 -0.81 -11.24
N ARG A 163 -11.61 -0.25 -10.50
CA ARG A 163 -13.04 -0.33 -10.88
C ARG A 163 -13.29 0.34 -12.24
N TYR A 164 -12.43 1.28 -12.61
CA TYR A 164 -12.55 2.15 -13.79
C TYR A 164 -11.71 1.66 -14.96
N GLY A 165 -12.39 1.10 -15.95
CA GLY A 165 -12.08 1.23 -17.37
C GLY A 165 -13.34 1.69 -18.10
N ASN A 166 -13.32 1.83 -19.43
CA ASN A 166 -14.46 2.31 -20.26
C ASN A 166 -15.79 1.52 -20.10
N ALA A 167 -15.84 0.48 -19.26
CA ALA A 167 -16.99 -0.40 -19.06
C ALA A 167 -17.46 -0.53 -17.58
N GLY A 168 -16.88 0.22 -16.64
CA GLY A 168 -17.34 0.30 -15.23
C GLY A 168 -16.98 -0.91 -14.33
N ALA A 169 -17.43 -0.85 -13.06
CA ALA A 169 -17.04 -1.79 -12.00
C ALA A 169 -17.34 -3.26 -12.30
N ALA A 170 -18.43 -3.54 -13.03
CA ALA A 170 -18.81 -4.89 -13.43
C ALA A 170 -17.82 -5.53 -14.42
N ALA A 171 -17.22 -4.72 -15.30
CA ALA A 171 -16.27 -5.20 -16.30
C ALA A 171 -14.92 -5.59 -15.68
N SER A 172 -14.54 -4.95 -14.57
CA SER A 172 -13.30 -5.20 -13.86
C SER A 172 -13.42 -6.20 -12.72
N ALA A 173 -14.64 -6.51 -12.26
CA ALA A 173 -14.91 -7.42 -11.14
C ALA A 173 -14.26 -8.80 -11.31
N GLY A 174 -14.31 -9.39 -12.51
CA GLY A 174 -13.66 -10.68 -12.78
C GLY A 174 -12.14 -10.64 -12.56
N PHE A 175 -11.49 -9.54 -12.89
CA PHE A 175 -10.04 -9.40 -12.68
C PHE A 175 -9.67 -9.19 -11.21
N ARG A 176 -10.50 -8.47 -10.45
CA ARG A 176 -10.31 -8.34 -9.00
C ARG A 176 -10.56 -9.67 -8.29
N ALA A 177 -11.53 -10.46 -8.74
CA ALA A 177 -11.71 -11.82 -8.26
C ALA A 177 -10.47 -12.70 -8.50
N THR A 178 -9.85 -12.63 -9.69
CA THR A 178 -8.59 -13.33 -9.97
C THR A 178 -7.43 -12.83 -9.10
N ALA A 179 -7.34 -11.53 -8.84
CA ALA A 179 -6.33 -10.98 -7.92
C ALA A 179 -6.52 -11.52 -6.49
N GLY A 180 -7.76 -11.52 -5.98
CA GLY A 180 -8.08 -12.12 -4.68
C GLY A 180 -7.78 -13.61 -4.61
N GLU A 181 -8.09 -14.38 -5.65
CA GLU A 181 -7.75 -15.81 -5.74
C GLU A 181 -6.24 -16.05 -5.75
N THR A 182 -5.49 -15.19 -6.45
CA THR A 182 -4.03 -15.26 -6.49
C THR A 182 -3.46 -14.98 -5.10
N LEU A 183 -3.97 -13.96 -4.40
CA LEU A 183 -3.57 -13.65 -3.03
C LEU A 183 -3.81 -14.84 -2.07
N SER A 184 -5.01 -15.42 -2.09
CA SER A 184 -5.33 -16.55 -1.20
C SER A 184 -4.55 -17.81 -1.58
N TYR A 185 -4.31 -18.05 -2.88
CA TYR A 185 -3.45 -19.14 -3.34
C TYR A 185 -2.03 -19.01 -2.78
N TRP A 186 -1.40 -17.84 -2.87
CA TRP A 186 -0.04 -17.65 -2.37
C TRP A 186 0.04 -17.68 -0.84
N HIS A 187 -0.97 -17.15 -0.15
CA HIS A 187 -1.09 -17.36 1.30
C HIS A 187 -1.13 -18.85 1.66
N LYS A 188 -1.91 -19.66 0.92
CA LYS A 188 -1.92 -21.12 1.10
C LYS A 188 -0.55 -21.74 0.85
N ARG A 189 0.16 -21.29 -0.19
CA ARG A 189 1.51 -21.80 -0.53
C ARG A 189 2.51 -21.49 0.58
N ILE A 190 2.56 -20.26 1.08
CA ILE A 190 3.44 -19.85 2.21
C ILE A 190 3.20 -20.77 3.42
N ARG A 191 1.92 -20.98 3.79
CA ARG A 191 1.56 -21.87 4.91
C ARG A 191 1.96 -23.33 4.68
N ALA A 192 1.99 -23.79 3.43
CA ALA A 192 2.33 -25.17 3.09
C ALA A 192 3.84 -25.43 3.04
N THR A 193 4.65 -24.42 2.70
CA THR A 193 6.11 -24.53 2.58
C THR A 193 6.86 -24.14 3.84
N SER A 194 6.18 -23.51 4.81
CA SER A 194 6.80 -23.08 6.06
C SER A 194 7.22 -24.25 6.94
N THR A 195 8.46 -24.18 7.45
CA THR A 195 9.00 -25.09 8.47
C THR A 195 8.33 -24.89 9.83
N ALA A 196 7.76 -23.69 10.07
CA ALA A 196 6.91 -23.38 11.21
C ALA A 196 5.44 -23.84 11.01
N LEU A 197 5.20 -24.70 10.01
CA LEU A 197 3.87 -25.17 9.61
C LEU A 197 2.94 -23.98 9.30
N THR A 198 1.80 -23.89 9.98
CA THR A 198 0.80 -22.85 9.75
C THR A 198 1.06 -21.55 10.54
N ARG A 199 2.25 -21.40 11.15
CA ARG A 199 2.58 -20.31 12.08
C ARG A 199 3.37 -19.15 11.49
N THR A 200 3.77 -19.19 10.22
CA THR A 200 4.40 -18.02 9.57
C THR A 200 3.43 -16.83 9.56
N PRO A 201 3.80 -15.70 10.18
CA PRO A 201 3.02 -14.47 10.13
C PRO A 201 3.01 -13.93 8.70
N VAL A 202 1.82 -13.70 8.16
CA VAL A 202 1.60 -13.17 6.81
C VAL A 202 0.67 -11.97 6.87
N LEU A 203 1.16 -10.83 6.37
CA LEU A 203 0.37 -9.64 6.09
C LEU A 203 0.14 -9.53 4.58
N ALA A 204 -1.05 -9.13 4.17
CA ALA A 204 -1.29 -8.58 2.84
C ALA A 204 -1.78 -7.15 3.00
N LEU A 205 -1.19 -6.22 2.28
CA LEU A 205 -1.56 -4.82 2.31
C LEU A 205 -1.62 -4.27 0.89
N GLY A 206 -2.42 -3.25 0.65
CA GLY A 206 -2.51 -2.70 -0.70
C GLY A 206 -3.76 -1.89 -0.99
N ASP A 207 -3.75 -1.27 -2.17
CA ASP A 207 -4.95 -0.76 -2.82
C ASP A 207 -5.61 -1.94 -3.54
N LEU A 208 -6.66 -2.48 -2.91
CA LEU A 208 -7.39 -3.64 -3.39
C LEU A 208 -8.50 -3.28 -4.37
N ASN A 209 -8.72 -1.98 -4.65
CA ASN A 209 -9.73 -1.46 -5.57
C ASN A 209 -11.16 -2.03 -5.37
N ASP A 210 -11.43 -2.53 -4.17
CA ASP A 210 -12.71 -3.02 -3.69
C ASP A 210 -12.81 -2.77 -2.19
N ASP A 211 -14.02 -2.67 -1.68
CA ASP A 211 -14.33 -2.46 -0.28
C ASP A 211 -14.25 -3.79 0.50
N PRO A 212 -14.13 -3.77 1.84
CA PRO A 212 -13.93 -4.99 2.63
C PRO A 212 -15.09 -5.99 2.59
N TRP A 213 -16.26 -5.59 2.06
CA TRP A 213 -17.44 -6.45 1.87
C TRP A 213 -17.61 -7.00 0.45
N ASP A 214 -16.75 -6.63 -0.49
CA ASP A 214 -16.86 -7.14 -1.86
C ASP A 214 -16.39 -8.60 -1.98
N SER A 215 -16.97 -9.31 -2.95
CA SER A 215 -16.69 -10.74 -3.17
C SER A 215 -15.21 -11.05 -3.44
N SER A 216 -14.49 -10.13 -4.09
CA SER A 216 -13.04 -10.27 -4.33
C SER A 216 -12.25 -10.39 -3.01
N LEU A 217 -12.72 -9.74 -1.95
CA LEU A 217 -12.17 -9.85 -0.61
C LEU A 217 -12.75 -11.06 0.14
N THR A 218 -14.07 -11.12 0.26
CA THR A 218 -14.74 -12.06 1.16
C THR A 218 -14.68 -13.51 0.67
N ILE A 219 -14.77 -13.71 -0.65
CA ILE A 219 -14.80 -15.03 -1.28
C ILE A 219 -13.42 -15.38 -1.83
N ASN A 220 -12.83 -14.51 -2.66
CA ASN A 220 -11.63 -14.85 -3.42
C ASN A 220 -10.35 -14.74 -2.58
N ALA A 221 -10.13 -13.61 -1.88
CA ALA A 221 -9.01 -13.46 -0.95
C ALA A 221 -9.22 -14.15 0.40
N ARG A 222 -10.45 -14.59 0.69
CA ARG A 222 -10.86 -15.26 1.94
C ARG A 222 -10.62 -14.40 3.18
N ALA A 223 -10.82 -13.09 3.03
CA ALA A 223 -10.76 -12.11 4.10
C ALA A 223 -12.11 -12.00 4.82
N THR A 224 -12.12 -11.82 6.14
CA THR A 224 -13.35 -11.75 6.93
C THR A 224 -13.27 -10.68 8.02
N ARG A 225 -14.45 -10.19 8.42
CA ARG A 225 -14.66 -9.36 9.62
C ARG A 225 -14.57 -10.16 10.91
N GLU A 226 -14.80 -11.46 10.86
CA GLU A 226 -14.90 -12.28 12.07
C GLU A 226 -13.51 -12.76 12.52
N ARG A 227 -12.88 -12.01 13.45
CA ARG A 227 -11.55 -12.35 13.99
C ARG A 227 -11.48 -13.80 14.46
N GLY A 228 -12.49 -14.25 15.20
CA GLY A 228 -12.57 -15.61 15.71
C GLY A 228 -12.57 -16.68 14.62
N ASP A 229 -13.09 -16.40 13.42
CA ASP A 229 -13.07 -17.35 12.32
C ASP A 229 -11.66 -17.56 11.77
N VAL A 230 -10.82 -16.53 11.83
CA VAL A 230 -9.41 -16.60 11.44
C VAL A 230 -8.60 -17.33 12.52
N GLU A 231 -8.83 -17.02 13.80
CA GLU A 231 -8.17 -17.68 14.93
C GLU A 231 -8.43 -19.19 14.97
N ARG A 232 -9.64 -19.61 14.61
CA ARG A 232 -10.04 -21.03 14.58
C ARG A 232 -9.79 -21.69 13.22
N ALA A 233 -9.37 -20.94 12.20
CA ALA A 233 -9.20 -21.47 10.86
C ALA A 233 -8.12 -22.56 10.80
N THR A 234 -8.44 -23.65 10.11
CA THR A 234 -7.47 -24.65 9.65
C THR A 234 -6.98 -24.37 8.23
N SER A 235 -7.74 -23.58 7.47
CA SER A 235 -7.43 -23.13 6.11
C SER A 235 -6.96 -21.68 6.10
N GLU A 236 -6.42 -21.25 4.98
CA GLU A 236 -5.92 -19.89 4.76
C GLU A 236 -7.10 -18.92 4.83
N ARG A 237 -7.03 -18.00 5.79
CA ARG A 237 -8.00 -16.93 5.98
C ARG A 237 -7.26 -15.71 6.49
N PHE A 238 -7.77 -14.55 6.12
CA PHE A 238 -7.30 -13.27 6.63
C PHE A 238 -8.38 -12.61 7.47
N TYR A 239 -7.95 -11.93 8.52
CA TYR A 239 -8.75 -10.89 9.16
C TYR A 239 -8.50 -9.60 8.41
N ASN A 240 -9.55 -8.84 8.12
CA ASN A 240 -9.44 -7.57 7.41
C ASN A 240 -9.55 -6.40 8.39
N PHE A 241 -8.47 -5.64 8.56
CA PHE A 241 -8.45 -4.51 9.49
C PHE A 241 -9.27 -3.32 9.03
N ALA A 242 -9.68 -3.23 7.76
CA ALA A 242 -10.55 -2.14 7.31
C ALA A 242 -11.91 -2.10 8.03
N TRP A 243 -12.33 -3.20 8.64
CA TRP A 243 -13.50 -3.23 9.53
C TRP A 243 -13.29 -2.45 10.84
N GLU A 244 -12.04 -2.22 11.27
CA GLU A 244 -11.70 -1.43 12.46
C GLU A 244 -11.65 0.07 12.18
N TYR A 245 -11.45 0.49 10.92
CA TYR A 245 -11.36 1.89 10.51
C TYR A 245 -12.38 2.29 9.42
N LEU A 246 -13.58 1.69 9.44
CA LEU A 246 -14.69 2.02 8.53
C LEU A 246 -15.01 3.52 8.51
N VAL A 247 -14.94 4.13 9.70
CA VAL A 247 -15.06 5.57 9.90
C VAL A 247 -13.93 6.02 10.82
N THR A 248 -13.27 7.12 10.48
CA THR A 248 -12.13 7.64 11.25
C THR A 248 -12.35 9.10 11.58
N PRO A 249 -12.43 9.49 12.86
CA PRO A 249 -12.37 10.89 13.26
C PRO A 249 -11.03 11.49 12.84
N ALA A 250 -11.06 12.67 12.24
CA ALA A 250 -9.88 13.39 11.79
C ALA A 250 -10.06 14.89 11.99
N THR A 251 -9.01 15.66 11.75
CA THR A 251 -9.04 17.12 11.71
C THR A 251 -8.68 17.55 10.28
N ASP A 252 -9.36 18.54 9.72
CA ASP A 252 -9.02 19.09 8.40
C ASP A 252 -7.87 20.10 8.44
N LEU A 253 -7.40 20.53 7.27
CA LEU A 253 -6.32 21.52 7.14
C LEU A 253 -6.63 22.88 7.79
N ASN A 254 -7.90 23.17 8.07
CA ASN A 254 -8.35 24.39 8.74
C ASN A 254 -8.51 24.20 10.26
N GLY A 255 -8.27 22.99 10.79
CA GLY A 255 -8.43 22.68 12.20
C GLY A 255 -9.83 22.26 12.62
N ASN A 256 -10.76 21.98 11.69
CA ASN A 256 -12.12 21.54 12.02
C ASN A 256 -12.22 20.01 12.12
N ASP A 257 -13.12 19.53 12.96
CA ASP A 257 -13.43 18.11 13.07
C ASP A 257 -14.06 17.56 11.78
N ARG A 258 -13.60 16.37 11.38
CA ARG A 258 -14.09 15.61 10.24
C ARG A 258 -14.31 14.16 10.65
N VAL A 259 -15.20 13.50 9.92
CA VAL A 259 -15.32 12.04 9.93
C VAL A 259 -14.98 11.57 8.52
N LEU A 260 -13.91 10.78 8.42
CA LEU A 260 -13.53 10.10 7.20
C LEU A 260 -14.37 8.82 7.09
N GLU A 261 -14.83 8.50 5.89
CA GLU A 261 -15.69 7.35 5.56
C GLU A 261 -15.00 6.43 4.53
N GLY A 262 -13.71 6.66 4.29
CA GLY A 262 -12.92 5.93 3.31
C GLY A 262 -11.46 6.33 3.34
N THR A 263 -10.63 5.52 2.69
CA THR A 263 -9.22 5.80 2.44
C THR A 263 -9.01 6.65 1.19
N LEU A 264 -9.99 6.65 0.28
CA LEU A 264 -10.06 7.53 -0.90
C LEU A 264 -11.51 7.94 -1.17
N TYR A 265 -11.69 8.97 -2.00
CA TYR A 265 -13.00 9.51 -2.33
C TYR A 265 -13.21 9.62 -3.84
N TYR A 266 -14.33 9.08 -4.32
CA TYR A 266 -14.73 9.15 -5.72
C TYR A 266 -16.23 9.42 -5.82
N ASP A 267 -16.63 10.31 -6.72
CA ASP A 267 -18.03 10.70 -6.95
C ASP A 267 -18.79 11.02 -5.65
N ASN A 268 -18.11 11.77 -4.77
CA ASN A 268 -18.59 12.19 -3.46
C ASN A 268 -18.81 11.05 -2.44
N ASN A 269 -18.25 9.87 -2.66
CA ASN A 269 -18.35 8.74 -1.74
C ASN A 269 -16.97 8.24 -1.31
N GLY A 270 -16.83 7.97 -0.01
CA GLY A 270 -15.66 7.30 0.56
C GLY A 270 -15.64 5.82 0.19
N ASN A 271 -14.46 5.30 -0.16
CA ASN A 271 -14.23 3.87 -0.34
C ASN A 271 -13.02 3.43 0.49
N LEU A 272 -13.00 2.18 0.91
CA LEU A 272 -11.94 1.59 1.75
C LEU A 272 -11.07 0.65 0.90
N PHE A 273 -10.46 1.16 -0.17
CA PHE A 273 -9.65 0.29 -1.04
C PHE A 273 -8.29 -0.03 -0.43
N ASP A 274 -7.75 0.84 0.40
CA ASP A 274 -6.47 0.65 1.08
C ASP A 274 -6.67 -0.18 2.34
N GLN A 275 -6.24 -1.45 2.29
CA GLN A 275 -6.57 -2.43 3.33
C GLN A 275 -5.33 -3.17 3.83
N ILE A 276 -5.35 -3.55 5.11
CA ILE A 276 -4.37 -4.45 5.72
C ILE A 276 -5.08 -5.72 6.19
N LEU A 277 -4.56 -6.87 5.76
CA LEU A 277 -5.08 -8.20 6.02
C LEU A 277 -4.04 -9.00 6.80
N ALA A 278 -4.42 -9.65 7.90
CA ALA A 278 -3.51 -10.47 8.70
C ALA A 278 -4.02 -11.90 8.90
N ASN A 279 -3.10 -12.85 8.81
CA ASN A 279 -3.43 -14.25 9.05
C ASN A 279 -3.39 -14.61 10.55
N ARG A 280 -3.86 -15.81 10.87
CA ARG A 280 -4.03 -16.32 12.25
C ARG A 280 -2.85 -16.07 13.21
N PRO A 281 -1.57 -16.31 12.84
CA PRO A 281 -0.42 -16.05 13.71
C PRO A 281 -0.38 -14.67 14.34
N PHE A 282 -0.85 -13.63 13.65
CA PHE A 282 -0.92 -12.27 14.18
C PHE A 282 -2.01 -12.05 15.24
N LEU A 283 -3.01 -12.92 15.31
CA LEU A 283 -4.27 -12.66 16.03
C LEU A 283 -4.47 -13.57 17.22
N ASP A 284 -4.14 -14.86 17.09
CA ASP A 284 -4.52 -15.84 18.10
C ASP A 284 -3.70 -15.73 19.40
N ALA A 285 -4.14 -16.40 20.47
CA ALA A 285 -3.38 -16.46 21.72
C ALA A 285 -2.18 -17.43 21.68
N GLY A 286 -1.91 -18.07 20.55
CA GLY A 286 -0.84 -19.05 20.41
C GLY A 286 0.55 -18.40 20.27
N SER A 287 1.61 -19.17 20.53
CA SER A 287 2.99 -18.72 20.31
C SER A 287 3.21 -18.34 18.85
N SER A 288 3.50 -17.06 18.60
CA SER A 288 3.91 -16.52 17.30
C SER A 288 4.99 -15.49 17.53
N ASP A 289 5.86 -15.35 16.55
CA ASP A 289 6.93 -14.36 16.54
C ASP A 289 6.40 -12.93 16.53
N PHE A 290 5.25 -12.70 15.88
CA PHE A 290 4.62 -11.39 15.80
C PHE A 290 3.13 -11.45 16.11
N LYS A 291 2.62 -10.39 16.75
CA LYS A 291 1.19 -10.15 17.01
C LYS A 291 0.82 -8.75 16.55
N VAL A 292 -0.39 -8.55 16.07
CA VAL A 292 -0.90 -7.19 15.90
C VAL A 292 -1.29 -6.65 17.26
N VAL A 293 -0.88 -5.41 17.56
CA VAL A 293 -1.32 -4.70 18.76
C VAL A 293 -2.79 -4.35 18.58
N ASP A 294 -3.63 -4.75 19.53
CA ASP A 294 -5.07 -4.53 19.44
C ASP A 294 -5.41 -3.03 19.32
N ASN A 295 -6.36 -2.71 18.44
CA ASN A 295 -6.80 -1.33 18.13
C ASN A 295 -5.70 -0.44 17.54
N SER A 296 -4.64 -1.02 16.97
CA SER A 296 -3.60 -0.25 16.27
C SER A 296 -3.92 0.02 14.80
N ALA A 297 -4.97 -0.59 14.24
CA ALA A 297 -5.37 -0.37 12.85
C ALA A 297 -6.05 0.99 12.67
N HIS A 298 -5.55 1.81 11.75
CA HIS A 298 -6.11 3.15 11.51
C HIS A 298 -5.77 3.69 10.11
N ILE A 299 -6.58 4.65 9.67
CA ILE A 299 -6.20 5.60 8.62
C ILE A 299 -5.23 6.61 9.23
N ILE A 300 -4.06 6.79 8.60
CA ILE A 300 -3.08 7.79 8.98
C ILE A 300 -3.46 9.09 8.28
N ALA A 301 -4.18 9.97 8.97
CA ALA A 301 -4.66 11.23 8.43
C ALA A 301 -4.09 12.41 9.22
N PHE A 302 -3.09 13.09 8.65
CA PHE A 302 -2.61 14.37 9.18
C PHE A 302 -3.50 15.51 8.67
N PRO A 303 -3.69 16.60 9.45
CA PRO A 303 -4.63 17.66 9.09
C PRO A 303 -4.42 18.24 7.69
N GLU A 304 -3.17 18.47 7.30
CA GLU A 304 -2.79 18.98 5.98
C GLU A 304 -3.23 18.06 4.83
N MET A 305 -3.43 16.77 5.07
CA MET A 305 -3.91 15.83 4.07
C MET A 305 -5.42 15.85 3.89
N VAL A 306 -6.17 16.42 4.84
CA VAL A 306 -7.63 16.26 4.92
C VAL A 306 -8.33 17.49 4.36
N SER A 307 -9.09 17.29 3.29
CA SER A 307 -9.91 18.33 2.67
C SER A 307 -11.02 18.80 3.64
N PRO A 308 -11.26 20.12 3.73
CA PRO A 308 -12.38 20.66 4.50
C PRO A 308 -13.73 20.35 3.85
N LYS A 309 -13.74 19.93 2.58
CA LYS A 309 -14.97 19.55 1.89
C LYS A 309 -15.33 18.10 2.18
N ALA A 310 -16.60 17.89 2.54
CA ALA A 310 -17.09 16.60 3.02
C ALA A 310 -16.82 15.43 2.08
N ASN A 311 -16.87 15.72 0.78
CA ASN A 311 -16.90 14.80 -0.34
C ASN A 311 -15.53 14.53 -0.99
N GLU A 312 -14.45 15.21 -0.57
CA GLU A 312 -13.14 15.14 -1.24
C GLU A 312 -12.09 14.32 -0.47
N GLY A 313 -12.24 14.13 0.85
CA GLY A 313 -11.33 13.27 1.64
C GLY A 313 -9.87 13.73 1.59
N PRO A 314 -8.93 12.92 1.05
CA PRO A 314 -7.53 13.30 0.95
C PRO A 314 -7.29 14.39 -0.11
N ILE A 315 -6.33 15.28 0.15
CA ILE A 315 -5.94 16.32 -0.80
C ILE A 315 -5.01 15.71 -1.86
N ARG A 316 -5.61 15.44 -3.03
CA ARG A 316 -4.94 14.97 -4.24
C ARG A 316 -3.82 15.90 -4.72
N PHE A 317 -2.69 15.35 -5.19
CA PHE A 317 -1.62 16.10 -5.86
C PHE A 317 -1.91 16.28 -7.35
N GLY A 318 -2.19 15.17 -8.05
CA GLY A 318 -2.55 15.17 -9.47
C GLY A 318 -1.43 14.95 -10.48
N LEU A 319 -1.84 14.78 -11.74
CA LEU A 319 -0.97 14.75 -12.93
C LEU A 319 -1.39 15.90 -13.87
N PRO A 320 -0.47 16.45 -14.68
CA PRO A 320 -0.72 17.69 -15.41
C PRO A 320 -1.70 17.53 -16.58
N LYS A 321 -1.83 16.34 -17.17
CA LYS A 321 -2.73 15.94 -18.26
C LYS A 321 -3.61 17.05 -18.84
N GLY A 322 -3.11 17.72 -19.88
CA GLY A 322 -3.85 18.72 -20.66
C GLY A 322 -3.98 20.13 -20.06
N ASP A 323 -3.75 20.32 -18.75
CA ASP A 323 -3.67 21.64 -18.09
C ASP A 323 -3.03 21.52 -16.68
N VAL A 324 -1.73 21.84 -16.60
CA VAL A 324 -0.95 21.81 -15.35
C VAL A 324 -1.61 22.65 -14.26
N ALA A 325 -2.03 23.89 -14.58
CA ALA A 325 -2.52 24.85 -13.58
C ALA A 325 -3.86 24.42 -12.97
N ARG A 326 -4.65 23.66 -13.73
CA ARG A 326 -5.93 23.12 -13.28
C ARG A 326 -5.77 21.80 -12.52
N ASN A 327 -4.89 20.92 -12.98
CA ASN A 327 -4.89 19.52 -12.56
C ASN A 327 -3.87 19.20 -11.46
N ILE A 328 -2.89 20.08 -11.26
CA ILE A 328 -1.91 19.96 -10.18
C ILE A 328 -2.31 20.83 -8.99
N ASN A 329 -2.35 20.21 -7.82
CA ASN A 329 -2.36 20.89 -6.55
C ASN A 329 -1.03 20.64 -5.84
N ALA A 330 -0.12 21.62 -5.90
CA ALA A 330 1.19 21.53 -5.28
C ALA A 330 1.14 21.42 -3.73
N ALA A 331 0.00 21.71 -3.11
CA ALA A 331 -0.23 21.50 -1.68
C ALA A 331 -0.87 20.13 -1.35
N GLY A 332 -1.16 19.31 -2.36
CA GLY A 332 -1.68 17.96 -2.19
C GLY A 332 -0.59 16.92 -1.94
N PHE A 333 -1.00 15.68 -1.70
CA PHE A 333 -0.12 14.57 -1.32
C PHE A 333 -0.41 13.33 -2.16
N SER A 334 -1.65 12.83 -2.08
CA SER A 334 -2.19 11.67 -2.80
C SER A 334 -3.71 11.76 -2.74
N ASP A 335 -4.41 11.14 -3.69
CA ASP A 335 -5.86 10.91 -3.60
C ASP A 335 -6.24 9.73 -2.68
N HIS A 336 -5.26 9.16 -1.97
CA HIS A 336 -5.44 8.15 -0.93
C HIS A 336 -4.79 8.59 0.40
N PHE A 337 -5.42 8.23 1.52
CA PHE A 337 -4.78 8.23 2.83
C PHE A 337 -3.98 6.95 3.04
N PRO A 338 -2.81 7.01 3.72
CA PRO A 338 -2.13 5.82 4.20
C PRO A 338 -2.95 5.08 5.26
N VAL A 339 -2.74 3.77 5.37
CA VAL A 339 -3.28 2.93 6.44
C VAL A 339 -2.14 2.24 7.18
N GLY A 340 -2.32 1.99 8.48
CA GLY A 340 -1.27 1.41 9.31
C GLY A 340 -1.77 0.49 10.41
N ILE A 341 -0.91 -0.43 10.84
CA ILE A 341 -1.04 -1.26 12.04
C ILE A 341 0.29 -1.29 12.78
N THR A 342 0.23 -1.50 14.10
CA THR A 342 1.43 -1.81 14.90
C THR A 342 1.52 -3.30 15.12
N ILE A 343 2.67 -3.90 14.82
CA ILE A 343 2.98 -5.27 15.19
C ILE A 343 3.96 -5.30 16.36
N ARG A 344 3.77 -6.24 17.29
CA ARG A 344 4.64 -6.49 18.42
C ARG A 344 5.37 -7.81 18.22
N GLU A 345 6.68 -7.75 18.35
CA GLU A 345 7.53 -8.93 18.40
C GLU A 345 7.56 -9.52 19.81
N SER A 346 7.33 -10.84 19.90
CA SER A 346 7.20 -11.59 21.17
C SER A 346 8.49 -11.77 21.97
#